data_AF-A0AAD5UTF3-F1
#
_entry.id   AF-A0AAD5UTF3-F1
#
_cell.length_a   1.000
_cell.length_b   1.000
_cell.length_c   1.000
_cell.angle_alpha   90.00
_cell.angle_beta   90.00
_cell.angle_gamma   90.00
#
_symmetry.space_group_name_H-M   'P 1'
#
loop_
_entity.id
_entity.type
_entity.pdbx_description
1 polymer ?
#
loop_
_entity_poly.entity_id
_entity_poly.type
_entity_poly.pdbx_seq_one_letter_code
_entity_poly.pdbx_strand_id
1 'polypeptide(L)'
;MDSDDEEILEQLELQLIVEWVPVLSDVLDWSQGDIVYLKLHQAEEWERLRYEYDCWRETSVSEIDWSRDVSAWFRFKRFCKSIQGFHKGNLDLTGRHEHRYRRLYARWNRFLADVLNLSLHATEVEVSVEECGKMVMEIDHTFDRPEVLEKFRRDWKTGSVSLETVFHHTKKTLKYLSMYPTPIFQKLLLLDLPPELVHYVMFVATSGDARRLGSTSKYFRKISLSYIYTSRTFDIPFKPGPLVPRTPEDIDEEQKKIRVAGDTLLEELDFVLSRPHILESLQDVTMFGQRYGLVKKILGFESGSREYRNFFGPFESRIGPILSRTPNLKTLAFSQLLISNALELSHNLHSIWVYSAQMNTRRTTKPPRYPSVINAYLVFASDEARSLWSLLESFPNLRSLHTRLSSELAGIGPEADIRTRFNPFTTLERLAIERADPDHIEALTEWIQESPSLELTHFWLEGGGPGLFPRQTRELLLALDPAPLQVLVLDGIHHVEPSLLDEIATIFPDLRALSLLYRQSERQTQSGVSTWPHTSWEYAPHFHDSLLRGGLPGGAEEIGPRGAPVRLEFYCSGIGGVLSDAGICVFSSRSRVQD
;
A
#
# COMPACT_ATOMS: atom_id res chain seq x y z
N MET A 1 37.31 0.42 -2.37
CA MET A 1 36.00 0.89 -1.89
C MET A 1 35.26 1.09 -3.17
N ASP A 2 34.63 0.00 -3.56
CA ASP A 2 34.31 -0.29 -4.95
C ASP A 2 32.90 0.21 -5.21
N SER A 3 32.66 0.70 -6.43
CA SER A 3 31.40 1.37 -6.82
C SER A 3 30.17 0.48 -6.73
N ASP A 4 30.36 -0.82 -6.50
CA ASP A 4 29.29 -1.82 -6.48
C ASP A 4 28.55 -1.83 -5.12
N ASP A 5 29.13 -1.26 -4.06
CA ASP A 5 28.47 -1.14 -2.74
C ASP A 5 27.48 0.05 -2.67
N GLU A 6 27.63 1.06 -3.55
CA GLU A 6 26.75 2.24 -3.61
C GLU A 6 25.44 1.93 -4.34
N GLU A 7 25.48 1.09 -5.38
CA GLU A 7 24.30 0.67 -6.15
C GLU A 7 23.37 -0.26 -5.35
N ILE A 8 23.94 -1.07 -4.44
CA ILE A 8 23.18 -1.95 -3.53
C ILE A 8 22.47 -1.13 -2.44
N LEU A 9 23.07 -0.03 -1.98
CA LEU A 9 22.47 0.87 -1.00
C LEU A 9 21.34 1.72 -1.63
N GLU A 10 21.51 2.20 -2.86
CA GLU A 10 20.44 2.92 -3.60
C GLU A 10 19.25 2.00 -3.92
N GLN A 11 19.48 0.72 -4.24
CA GLN A 11 18.39 -0.24 -4.47
C GLN A 11 17.63 -0.62 -3.18
N LEU A 12 18.31 -0.68 -2.03
CA LEU A 12 17.67 -0.88 -0.72
C LEU A 12 16.87 0.36 -0.27
N GLU A 13 17.35 1.57 -0.56
CA GLU A 13 16.63 2.81 -0.27
C GLU A 13 15.39 2.98 -1.16
N LEU A 14 15.45 2.59 -2.44
CA LEU A 14 14.29 2.65 -3.35
C LEU A 14 13.22 1.59 -3.03
N GLN A 15 13.61 0.40 -2.55
CA GLN A 15 12.64 -0.58 -2.03
C GLN A 15 11.96 -0.10 -0.73
N LEU A 16 12.68 0.65 0.12
CA LEU A 16 12.11 1.27 1.30
C LEU A 16 11.14 2.40 0.93
N ILE A 17 11.43 3.27 -0.04
CA ILE A 17 10.59 4.46 -0.32
C ILE A 17 9.19 4.13 -0.89
N VAL A 18 9.05 3.03 -1.65
CA VAL A 18 7.78 2.64 -2.30
C VAL A 18 6.74 2.08 -1.31
N GLU A 19 7.16 1.50 -0.18
CA GLU A 19 6.24 0.93 0.82
C GLU A 19 5.65 1.97 1.81
N TRP A 20 6.02 3.26 1.69
CA TRP A 20 5.78 4.26 2.74
C TRP A 20 4.54 5.16 2.54
N VAL A 21 3.80 5.00 1.44
CA VAL A 21 2.67 5.91 1.12
C VAL A 21 1.39 5.63 1.93
N PRO A 22 0.97 4.39 2.24
CA PRO A 22 -0.28 4.16 2.99
C PRO A 22 -0.16 4.42 4.50
N VAL A 23 1.02 4.21 5.10
CA VAL A 23 1.21 4.19 6.56
C VAL A 23 1.31 5.60 7.19
N LEU A 24 1.57 6.63 6.38
CA LEU A 24 1.66 8.02 6.86
C LEU A 24 0.30 8.64 7.27
N SER A 25 -0.82 8.08 6.81
CA SER A 25 -2.17 8.51 7.19
C SER A 25 -2.52 8.14 8.64
N ASP A 26 -2.06 6.98 9.11
CA ASP A 26 -2.67 6.32 10.27
C ASP A 26 -1.92 6.58 11.59
N VAL A 27 -0.64 6.98 11.52
CA VAL A 27 0.21 7.21 12.70
C VAL A 27 0.10 8.63 13.27
N LEU A 28 -0.36 9.61 12.48
CA LEU A 28 -0.54 11.00 12.95
C LEU A 28 -1.92 11.26 13.60
N ASP A 29 -2.81 10.26 13.66
CA ASP A 29 -4.21 10.42 14.07
C ASP A 29 -4.48 10.12 15.55
N TRP A 30 -3.44 9.84 16.35
CA TRP A 30 -3.60 9.30 17.71
C TRP A 30 -3.51 10.30 18.87
N SER A 31 -2.96 11.52 18.70
CA SER A 31 -2.69 12.40 19.86
C SER A 31 -3.26 13.82 19.82
N GLN A 32 -3.94 14.26 18.77
CA GLN A 32 -4.65 15.55 18.80
C GLN A 32 -6.06 15.43 18.23
N GLY A 33 -7.04 15.66 19.11
CA GLY A 33 -8.46 15.74 18.79
C GLY A 33 -8.84 16.99 17.99
N ASP A 34 -8.12 17.28 16.92
CA ASP A 34 -8.56 18.24 15.92
C ASP A 34 -9.48 17.51 14.95
N ILE A 35 -10.74 17.93 14.90
CA ILE A 35 -11.71 17.49 13.90
C ILE A 35 -11.10 17.80 12.52
N VAL A 36 -10.54 16.77 11.88
CA VAL A 36 -9.95 16.86 10.55
C VAL A 36 -11.09 16.99 9.54
N TYR A 37 -11.61 18.20 9.39
CA TYR A 37 -12.15 18.57 8.09
C TYR A 37 -10.99 18.47 7.10
N LEU A 38 -11.09 17.58 6.10
CA LEU A 38 -10.21 17.58 4.94
C LEU A 38 -10.31 18.96 4.28
N LYS A 39 -9.37 19.84 4.65
CA LYS A 39 -9.25 21.18 4.08
C LYS A 39 -8.77 20.98 2.64
N LEU A 40 -9.34 21.73 1.68
CA LEU A 40 -8.81 21.75 0.31
C LEU A 40 -7.29 21.99 0.37
N HIS A 41 -6.50 21.22 -0.39
CA HIS A 41 -5.03 21.33 -0.40
C HIS A 41 -4.32 20.99 0.91
N GLN A 42 -4.95 20.33 1.89
CA GLN A 42 -4.28 19.96 3.14
C GLN A 42 -3.11 18.99 2.93
N ALA A 43 -3.25 18.00 2.04
CA ALA A 43 -2.16 17.09 1.69
C ALA A 43 -0.99 17.85 1.04
N GLU A 44 -1.27 18.71 0.06
CA GLU A 44 -0.26 19.59 -0.57
C GLU A 44 0.42 20.52 0.46
N GLU A 45 -0.34 21.04 1.43
CA GLU A 45 0.16 21.88 2.52
C GLU A 45 1.13 21.09 3.41
N TRP A 46 0.77 19.85 3.77
CA TRP A 46 1.65 18.96 4.55
C TRP A 46 2.89 18.51 3.79
N GLU A 47 2.75 18.14 2.51
CA GLU A 47 3.87 17.75 1.66
C GLU A 47 4.85 18.90 1.50
N ARG A 48 4.33 20.13 1.29
CA ARG A 48 5.18 21.32 1.18
C ARG A 48 5.88 21.65 2.49
N LEU A 49 5.17 21.62 3.61
CA LEU A 49 5.76 21.81 4.94
C LEU A 49 6.82 20.76 5.25
N ARG A 50 6.59 19.50 4.86
CA ARG A 50 7.58 18.43 5.00
C ARG A 50 8.81 18.67 4.13
N TYR A 51 8.61 18.99 2.86
CA TYR A 51 9.71 19.31 1.94
C TYR A 51 10.57 20.46 2.47
N GLU A 52 9.95 21.55 2.93
CA GLU A 52 10.69 22.68 3.50
C GLU A 52 11.42 22.31 4.80
N TYR A 53 10.82 21.45 5.63
CA TYR A 53 11.48 20.90 6.81
C TYR A 53 12.67 20.00 6.46
N ASP A 54 12.56 19.16 5.44
CA ASP A 54 13.62 18.26 5.01
C ASP A 54 14.78 19.06 4.37
N CYS A 55 14.49 20.04 3.52
CA CYS A 55 15.49 20.96 2.97
C CYS A 55 16.23 21.74 4.08
N TRP A 56 15.51 22.19 5.12
CA TRP A 56 16.11 22.84 6.28
C TRP A 56 17.10 21.91 6.99
N ARG A 57 16.73 20.63 7.19
CA ARG A 57 17.60 19.68 7.87
C ARG A 57 18.93 19.48 7.14
N GLU A 58 18.95 19.67 5.82
CA GLU A 58 20.13 19.53 4.97
C GLU A 58 20.96 20.81 4.84
N THR A 59 20.33 21.99 4.95
CA THR A 59 21.04 23.27 4.91
C THR A 59 21.35 23.76 6.32
N SER A 60 22.62 23.67 6.72
CA SER A 60 23.18 24.14 8.00
C SER A 60 23.18 25.68 8.17
N VAL A 61 22.21 26.37 7.58
CA VAL A 61 22.04 27.82 7.64
C VAL A 61 21.12 28.16 8.81
N SER A 62 21.70 28.73 9.87
CA SER A 62 21.02 29.04 11.15
C SER A 62 20.07 30.25 11.10
N GLU A 63 19.86 30.89 9.95
CA GLU A 63 19.11 32.15 9.81
C GLU A 63 18.17 32.17 8.60
N ILE A 64 17.42 31.09 8.37
CA ILE A 64 16.29 31.16 7.44
C ILE A 64 15.07 31.70 8.20
N ASP A 65 14.60 32.87 7.75
CA ASP A 65 13.39 33.52 8.24
C ASP A 65 12.17 32.63 7.93
N TRP A 66 11.75 31.84 8.91
CA TRP A 66 10.53 31.03 8.92
C TRP A 66 9.24 31.84 8.65
N SER A 67 9.35 33.15 8.41
CA SER A 67 8.26 34.05 8.02
C SER A 67 7.68 33.79 6.63
N ARG A 68 8.24 32.89 5.82
CA ARG A 68 7.51 32.34 4.67
C ARG A 68 6.33 31.51 5.19
N ASP A 69 5.25 32.19 5.56
CA ASP A 69 4.00 31.64 6.12
C ASP A 69 3.30 30.80 5.04
N VAL A 70 3.83 29.59 4.77
CA VAL A 70 3.23 28.60 3.85
C VAL A 70 1.77 28.35 4.20
N SER A 71 1.46 28.38 5.49
CA SER A 71 0.08 28.32 5.96
C SER A 71 -0.77 29.49 5.44
N ALA A 72 -0.26 30.72 5.37
CA ALA A 72 -0.95 31.85 4.74
C ALA A 72 -1.24 31.61 3.28
N TRP A 73 -0.27 31.08 2.54
CA TRP A 73 -0.44 30.74 1.13
C TRP A 73 -1.58 29.75 0.95
N PHE A 74 -1.57 28.64 1.67
CA PHE A 74 -2.63 27.64 1.57
C PHE A 74 -3.97 28.14 2.10
N ARG A 75 -4.02 28.99 3.14
CA ARG A 75 -5.24 29.67 3.59
C ARG A 75 -5.86 30.53 2.48
N PHE A 76 -5.05 31.34 1.80
CA PHE A 76 -5.50 32.20 0.70
C PHE A 76 -5.92 31.37 -0.53
N LYS A 77 -5.11 30.39 -0.93
CA LYS A 77 -5.41 29.45 -2.02
C LYS A 77 -6.75 28.75 -1.77
N ARG A 78 -6.97 28.23 -0.56
CA ARG A 78 -8.23 27.62 -0.12
C ARG A 78 -9.41 28.57 -0.22
N PHE A 79 -9.24 29.83 0.20
CA PHE A 79 -10.31 30.82 0.13
C PHE A 79 -10.77 31.04 -1.33
N CYS A 80 -9.83 31.30 -2.24
CA CYS A 80 -10.12 31.45 -3.68
C CYS A 80 -10.74 30.17 -4.27
N LYS A 81 -10.16 29.01 -3.98
CA LYS A 81 -10.62 27.71 -4.49
C LYS A 81 -11.98 27.31 -3.95
N SER A 82 -12.33 27.71 -2.73
CA SER A 82 -13.65 27.47 -2.16
C SER A 82 -14.73 28.23 -2.93
N ILE A 83 -14.48 29.51 -3.25
CA ILE A 83 -15.38 30.30 -4.12
C ILE A 83 -15.50 29.60 -5.48
N GLN A 84 -14.39 29.27 -6.14
CA GLN A 84 -14.42 28.57 -7.43
C GLN A 84 -15.17 27.23 -7.34
N GLY A 85 -15.01 26.49 -6.25
CA GLY A 85 -15.59 25.17 -6.05
C GLY A 85 -17.11 25.17 -5.97
N PHE A 86 -17.72 26.20 -5.35
CA PHE A 86 -19.17 26.39 -5.40
C PHE A 86 -19.70 26.54 -6.82
N HIS A 87 -19.00 27.27 -7.67
CA HIS A 87 -19.42 27.51 -9.06
C HIS A 87 -19.07 26.35 -10.00
N LYS A 88 -18.06 25.55 -9.68
CA LYS A 88 -17.70 24.31 -10.41
C LYS A 88 -18.55 23.10 -10.02
N GLY A 89 -19.15 23.13 -8.83
CA GLY A 89 -19.80 21.97 -8.24
C GLY A 89 -18.84 20.94 -7.62
N ASN A 90 -17.56 21.29 -7.43
CA ASN A 90 -16.55 20.47 -6.78
C ASN A 90 -15.87 21.27 -5.66
N LEU A 91 -16.10 20.89 -4.40
CA LEU A 91 -15.69 21.62 -3.18
C LEU A 91 -15.12 20.63 -2.14
N ASP A 92 -14.62 21.13 -1.00
CA ASP A 92 -14.30 20.28 0.16
C ASP A 92 -15.49 19.45 0.68
N LEU A 93 -15.17 18.50 1.54
CA LEU A 93 -16.12 17.60 2.20
C LEU A 93 -17.08 18.30 3.19
N THR A 94 -16.96 19.61 3.40
CA THR A 94 -17.88 20.35 4.29
C THR A 94 -19.17 20.77 3.58
N GLY A 95 -19.33 20.38 2.31
CA GLY A 95 -20.57 20.45 1.56
C GLY A 95 -20.83 21.80 0.88
N ARG A 96 -21.64 21.76 -0.18
CA ARG A 96 -22.02 22.94 -0.98
C ARG A 96 -23.34 23.53 -0.49
N HIS A 97 -23.38 23.93 0.77
CA HIS A 97 -24.58 24.53 1.37
C HIS A 97 -24.71 26.02 1.03
N GLU A 98 -25.94 26.45 0.75
CA GLU A 98 -26.22 27.83 0.36
C GLU A 98 -25.81 28.86 1.43
N HIS A 99 -26.12 28.60 2.70
CA HIS A 99 -25.77 29.52 3.80
C HIS A 99 -24.25 29.73 3.90
N ARG A 100 -23.45 28.69 3.63
CA ARG A 100 -21.99 28.74 3.63
C ARG A 100 -21.49 29.58 2.46
N TYR A 101 -22.05 29.36 1.27
CA TYR A 101 -21.74 30.16 0.08
C TYR A 101 -22.02 31.65 0.33
N ARG A 102 -23.20 32.01 0.84
CA ARG A 102 -23.57 33.41 1.12
C ARG A 102 -22.57 34.08 2.06
N ARG A 103 -22.15 33.40 3.13
CA ARG A 103 -21.10 33.89 4.05
C ARG A 103 -19.75 34.06 3.36
N LEU A 104 -19.33 33.08 2.57
CA LEU A 104 -18.05 33.08 1.88
C LEU A 104 -18.01 34.17 0.79
N TYR A 105 -19.09 34.33 0.03
CA TYR A 105 -19.22 35.32 -1.03
C TYR A 105 -19.27 36.75 -0.49
N ALA A 106 -19.97 36.98 0.63
CA ALA A 106 -19.91 38.28 1.33
C ALA A 106 -18.50 38.62 1.81
N ARG A 107 -17.72 37.62 2.24
CA ARG A 107 -16.30 37.79 2.56
C ARG A 107 -15.46 38.04 1.30
N TRP A 108 -15.74 37.36 0.21
CA TRP A 108 -15.09 37.56 -1.11
C TRP A 108 -15.28 38.98 -1.63
N ASN A 109 -16.47 39.55 -1.52
CA ASN A 109 -16.71 40.92 -1.99
C ASN A 109 -15.92 41.97 -1.18
N ARG A 110 -15.78 41.77 0.14
CA ARG A 110 -14.91 42.60 0.98
C ARG A 110 -13.45 42.47 0.59
N PHE A 111 -12.99 41.22 0.41
CA PHE A 111 -11.64 40.93 -0.06
C PHE A 111 -11.35 41.61 -1.40
N LEU A 112 -12.26 41.49 -2.36
CA LEU A 112 -12.11 42.08 -3.67
C LEU A 112 -12.03 43.61 -3.61
N ALA A 113 -12.85 44.26 -2.77
CA ALA A 113 -12.77 45.70 -2.57
C ALA A 113 -11.40 46.12 -2.01
N ASP A 114 -10.87 45.37 -1.05
CA ASP A 114 -9.53 45.64 -0.48
C ASP A 114 -8.41 45.37 -1.49
N VAL A 115 -8.52 44.32 -2.33
CA VAL A 115 -7.57 44.04 -3.41
C VAL A 115 -7.58 45.14 -4.47
N LEU A 116 -8.75 45.64 -4.85
CA LEU A 116 -8.87 46.76 -5.79
C LEU A 116 -8.25 48.02 -5.20
N ASN A 117 -8.52 48.32 -3.92
CA ASN A 117 -7.88 49.45 -3.22
C ASN A 117 -6.35 49.28 -3.15
N LEU A 118 -5.87 48.06 -2.90
CA LEU A 118 -4.44 47.75 -2.89
C LEU A 118 -3.80 47.98 -4.28
N SER A 119 -4.47 47.54 -5.35
CA SER A 119 -3.97 47.70 -6.72
C SER A 119 -3.83 49.15 -7.18
N LEU A 120 -4.59 50.10 -6.58
CA LEU A 120 -4.46 51.53 -6.86
C LEU A 120 -3.16 52.14 -6.31
N HIS A 121 -2.50 51.46 -5.37
CA HIS A 121 -1.28 51.91 -4.70
C HIS A 121 -0.06 51.05 -5.04
N ALA A 122 -0.22 50.07 -5.93
CA ALA A 122 0.83 49.13 -6.30
C ALA A 122 1.49 49.57 -7.61
N THR A 123 2.82 49.59 -7.63
CA THR A 123 3.62 49.76 -8.85
C THR A 123 4.42 48.49 -9.10
N GLU A 124 4.24 47.89 -10.27
CA GLU A 124 4.97 46.70 -10.69
C GLU A 124 6.46 47.03 -10.86
N VAL A 125 7.32 46.20 -10.28
CA VAL A 125 8.78 46.30 -10.39
C VAL A 125 9.33 44.92 -10.71
N GLU A 126 10.14 44.85 -11.76
CA GLU A 126 10.83 43.61 -12.11
C GLU A 126 12.02 43.40 -11.15
N VAL A 127 12.01 42.28 -10.43
CA VAL A 127 13.06 41.90 -9.49
C VAL A 127 13.70 40.60 -9.96
N SER A 128 15.04 40.57 -10.02
CA SER A 128 15.76 39.34 -10.30
C SER A 128 15.92 38.54 -9.01
N VAL A 129 15.27 37.38 -8.94
CA VAL A 129 15.32 36.46 -7.80
C VAL A 129 16.11 35.21 -8.20
N GLU A 130 17.01 34.75 -7.33
CA GLU A 130 17.71 33.49 -7.54
C GLU A 130 16.84 32.32 -7.07
N GLU A 131 16.34 31.51 -8.00
CA GLU A 131 15.62 30.27 -7.72
C GLU A 131 16.46 29.07 -8.18
N CYS A 132 16.86 28.21 -7.24
CA CYS A 132 17.64 27.00 -7.49
C CYS A 132 18.93 27.27 -8.31
N GLY A 133 19.66 28.33 -7.99
CA GLY A 133 20.90 28.71 -8.68
C GLY A 133 20.69 29.34 -10.06
N LYS A 134 19.45 29.71 -10.43
CA LYS A 134 19.13 30.42 -11.67
C LYS A 134 18.48 31.76 -11.33
N MET A 135 18.93 32.82 -12.01
CA MET A 135 18.28 34.13 -11.91
C MET A 135 16.99 34.12 -12.74
N VAL A 136 15.86 34.25 -12.06
CA VAL A 136 14.52 34.36 -12.64
C VAL A 136 14.02 35.78 -12.40
N MET A 137 13.43 36.39 -13.44
CA MET A 137 12.77 37.68 -13.30
C MET A 137 11.35 37.46 -12.75
N GLU A 138 11.07 37.99 -11.57
CA GLU A 138 9.75 37.97 -10.92
C GLU A 138 9.17 39.39 -10.90
N ILE A 139 7.83 39.52 -10.98
CA ILE A 139 7.15 40.82 -10.88
C ILE A 139 6.79 41.06 -9.42
N ASP A 140 7.57 41.89 -8.74
CA ASP A 140 7.23 42.37 -7.41
C ASP A 140 6.39 43.66 -7.48
N HIS A 141 5.83 44.06 -6.35
CA HIS A 141 4.99 45.24 -6.24
C HIS A 141 5.52 46.16 -5.14
N THR A 142 5.87 47.39 -5.52
CA THR A 142 6.21 48.46 -4.59
C THR A 142 4.99 49.32 -4.29
N PHE A 143 4.96 49.93 -3.10
CA PHE A 143 3.79 50.67 -2.61
C PHE A 143 4.16 52.09 -2.19
N ASP A 144 3.45 53.07 -2.74
CA ASP A 144 3.57 54.47 -2.32
C ASP A 144 3.13 54.67 -0.86
N ARG A 145 2.25 53.78 -0.38
CA ARG A 145 1.66 53.81 0.97
C ARG A 145 1.77 52.44 1.63
N PRO A 146 2.87 52.14 2.35
CA PRO A 146 3.08 50.83 2.96
C PRO A 146 2.02 50.46 3.99
N GLU A 147 1.34 51.44 4.61
CA GLU A 147 0.29 51.16 5.61
C GLU A 147 -0.93 50.46 5.01
N VAL A 148 -1.19 50.65 3.70
CA VAL A 148 -2.30 49.99 2.99
C VAL A 148 -1.99 48.50 2.83
N LEU A 149 -0.75 48.17 2.47
CA LEU A 149 -0.29 46.79 2.36
C LEU A 149 -0.29 46.09 3.73
N GLU A 150 0.24 46.75 4.76
CA GLU A 150 0.27 46.18 6.11
C GLU A 150 -1.12 45.97 6.69
N LYS A 151 -2.05 46.90 6.42
CA LYS A 151 -3.47 46.70 6.76
C LYS A 151 -4.05 45.50 6.02
N PHE A 152 -3.82 45.39 4.71
CA PHE A 152 -4.31 44.27 3.91
C PHE A 152 -3.78 42.92 4.43
N ARG A 153 -2.47 42.82 4.67
CA ARG A 153 -1.82 41.61 5.19
C ARG A 153 -2.39 41.20 6.55
N ARG A 154 -2.63 42.16 7.44
CA ARG A 154 -3.24 41.93 8.75
C ARG A 154 -4.68 41.45 8.65
N ASP A 155 -5.49 42.12 7.83
CA ASP A 155 -6.93 41.84 7.71
C ASP A 155 -7.19 40.47 7.05
N TRP A 156 -6.35 40.10 6.07
CA TRP A 156 -6.49 38.86 5.30
C TRP A 156 -5.55 37.73 5.72
N LYS A 157 -4.65 37.99 6.68
CA LYS A 157 -3.65 37.04 7.20
C LYS A 157 -2.82 36.39 6.08
N THR A 158 -2.44 37.19 5.09
CA THR A 158 -1.67 36.73 3.93
C THR A 158 -0.19 36.57 4.22
N GLY A 159 0.30 36.98 5.41
CA GLY A 159 1.71 36.81 5.79
C GLY A 159 2.65 37.36 4.72
N SER A 160 3.62 36.55 4.32
CA SER A 160 4.60 36.84 3.28
C SER A 160 4.16 36.46 1.85
N VAL A 161 2.90 36.08 1.62
CA VAL A 161 2.42 35.68 0.29
C VAL A 161 2.65 36.82 -0.70
N SER A 162 3.28 36.52 -1.84
CA SER A 162 3.57 37.52 -2.87
C SER A 162 2.27 38.12 -3.43
N LEU A 163 2.29 39.42 -3.70
CA LEU A 163 1.09 40.12 -4.16
C LEU A 163 0.74 39.78 -5.59
N GLU A 164 1.73 39.48 -6.43
CA GLU A 164 1.52 38.88 -7.74
C GLU A 164 0.64 37.62 -7.62
N THR A 165 0.98 36.75 -6.67
CA THR A 165 0.21 35.54 -6.38
C THR A 165 -1.23 35.86 -5.94
N VAL A 166 -1.41 36.88 -5.09
CA VAL A 166 -2.74 37.36 -4.67
C VAL A 166 -3.56 37.86 -5.86
N PHE A 167 -2.97 38.69 -6.71
CA PHE A 167 -3.62 39.24 -7.91
C PHE A 167 -3.93 38.15 -8.94
N HIS A 168 -2.99 37.24 -9.20
CA HIS A 168 -3.18 36.11 -10.11
C HIS A 168 -4.37 35.26 -9.70
N HIS A 169 -4.43 34.83 -8.44
CA HIS A 169 -5.53 34.00 -7.93
C HIS A 169 -6.86 34.75 -7.88
N THR A 170 -6.82 36.06 -7.63
CA THR A 170 -8.02 36.91 -7.67
C THR A 170 -8.58 37.02 -9.08
N LYS A 171 -7.74 37.39 -10.06
CA LYS A 171 -8.11 37.46 -11.48
C LYS A 171 -8.63 36.13 -12.01
N LYS A 172 -7.97 35.02 -11.64
CA LYS A 172 -8.42 33.67 -11.96
C LYS A 172 -9.80 33.37 -11.39
N THR A 173 -10.06 33.74 -10.14
CA THR A 173 -11.36 33.54 -9.50
C THR A 173 -12.45 34.39 -10.16
N LEU A 174 -12.17 35.66 -10.48
CA LEU A 174 -13.10 36.52 -11.21
C LEU A 174 -13.44 35.96 -12.60
N LYS A 175 -12.44 35.49 -13.34
CA LYS A 175 -12.64 34.80 -14.63
C LYS A 175 -13.52 33.56 -14.49
N TYR A 176 -13.39 32.81 -13.39
CA TYR A 176 -14.28 31.68 -13.12
C TYR A 176 -15.71 32.11 -12.80
N LEU A 177 -15.89 33.15 -11.98
CA LEU A 177 -17.21 33.66 -11.64
C LEU A 177 -17.94 34.22 -12.86
N SER A 178 -17.23 34.81 -13.83
CA SER A 178 -17.84 35.27 -15.08
C SER A 178 -18.24 34.12 -16.01
N MET A 179 -17.45 33.03 -16.05
CA MET A 179 -17.77 31.83 -16.84
C MET A 179 -18.92 31.01 -16.25
N TYR A 180 -19.03 30.97 -14.91
CA TYR A 180 -20.04 30.17 -14.20
C TYR A 180 -20.78 31.07 -13.20
N PRO A 181 -21.75 31.89 -13.64
CA PRO A 181 -22.36 32.90 -12.78
C PRO A 181 -23.19 32.32 -11.63
N THR A 182 -23.74 31.11 -11.80
CA THR A 182 -24.65 30.49 -10.85
C THR A 182 -23.92 29.47 -9.97
N PRO A 183 -23.95 29.58 -8.63
CA PRO A 183 -23.37 28.57 -7.76
C PRO A 183 -24.18 27.26 -7.79
N ILE A 184 -23.51 26.12 -7.65
CA ILE A 184 -24.11 24.78 -7.65
C ILE A 184 -24.16 24.25 -6.22
N PHE A 185 -25.36 24.22 -5.64
CA PHE A 185 -25.58 23.70 -4.29
C PHE A 185 -25.80 22.19 -4.27
N GLN A 186 -25.36 21.56 -3.18
CA GLN A 186 -25.52 20.13 -2.95
C GLN A 186 -26.98 19.83 -2.61
N LYS A 187 -27.58 18.90 -3.35
CA LYS A 187 -28.97 18.45 -3.15
C LYS A 187 -29.09 17.22 -2.26
N LEU A 188 -28.08 16.35 -2.28
CA LEU A 188 -28.03 15.11 -1.52
C LEU A 188 -26.85 15.14 -0.57
N LEU A 189 -27.11 14.88 0.70
CA LEU A 189 -26.14 14.69 1.76
C LEU A 189 -25.89 13.20 1.95
N LEU A 190 -24.77 12.86 2.59
CA LEU A 190 -24.50 11.48 2.96
C LEU A 190 -25.56 10.93 3.93
N LEU A 191 -26.21 11.81 4.71
CA LEU A 191 -27.35 11.47 5.58
C LEU A 191 -28.64 11.19 4.81
N ASP A 192 -28.74 11.59 3.55
CA ASP A 192 -29.89 11.32 2.70
C ASP A 192 -29.78 9.95 2.00
N LEU A 193 -28.63 9.27 2.13
CA LEU A 193 -28.48 7.91 1.64
C LEU A 193 -29.27 6.92 2.52
N PRO A 194 -29.84 5.86 1.92
CA PRO A 194 -30.36 4.72 2.67
C PRO A 194 -29.33 4.21 3.69
N PRO A 195 -29.76 3.78 4.90
CA PRO A 195 -28.85 3.26 5.92
C PRO A 195 -27.91 2.17 5.41
N GLU A 196 -28.37 1.30 4.51
CA GLU A 196 -27.61 0.22 3.90
C GLU A 196 -26.39 0.75 3.12
N LEU A 197 -26.57 1.83 2.37
CA LEU A 197 -25.46 2.47 1.63
C LEU A 197 -24.50 3.17 2.58
N VAL A 198 -24.98 3.75 3.68
CA VAL A 198 -24.10 4.33 4.71
C VAL A 198 -23.27 3.25 5.39
N HIS A 199 -23.87 2.11 5.71
CA HIS A 199 -23.17 0.94 6.24
C HIS A 199 -22.16 0.38 5.24
N TYR A 200 -22.51 0.33 3.95
CA TYR A 200 -21.58 -0.07 2.89
C TYR A 200 -20.40 0.91 2.76
N VAL A 201 -20.64 2.22 2.82
CA VAL A 201 -19.57 3.23 2.83
C VAL A 201 -18.64 3.03 4.03
N MET A 202 -19.18 2.77 5.22
CA MET A 202 -18.38 2.49 6.42
C MET A 202 -17.63 1.16 6.32
N PHE A 203 -18.21 0.16 5.66
CA PHE A 203 -17.60 -1.15 5.43
C PHE A 203 -16.37 -1.08 4.51
N VAL A 204 -16.43 -0.26 3.46
CA VAL A 204 -15.30 -0.07 2.53
C VAL A 204 -14.31 1.01 2.98
N ALA A 205 -14.66 1.79 4.01
CA ALA A 205 -13.77 2.81 4.55
C ALA A 205 -12.65 2.18 5.39
N THR A 206 -11.47 2.78 5.35
CA THR A 206 -10.39 2.43 6.29
C THR A 206 -10.85 2.71 7.73
N SER A 207 -10.26 2.05 8.73
CA SER A 207 -10.57 2.32 10.15
C SER A 207 -10.38 3.80 10.51
N GLY A 208 -9.38 4.46 9.91
CA GLY A 208 -9.15 5.90 10.04
C GLY A 208 -10.27 6.74 9.43
N ASP A 209 -10.68 6.43 8.20
CA ASP A 209 -11.77 7.18 7.54
C ASP A 209 -13.13 6.94 8.18
N ALA A 210 -13.42 5.72 8.63
CA ALA A 210 -14.62 5.41 9.41
C ALA A 210 -14.64 6.21 10.73
N ARG A 211 -13.49 6.38 11.38
CA ARG A 211 -13.34 7.20 12.59
C ARG A 211 -13.57 8.68 12.30
N ARG A 212 -12.94 9.21 11.23
CA ARG A 212 -13.15 10.59 10.77
C ARG A 212 -14.61 10.82 10.44
N LEU A 213 -15.26 9.92 9.73
CA LEU A 213 -16.68 10.02 9.40
C LEU A 213 -17.54 9.96 10.67
N GLY A 214 -17.22 9.07 11.62
CA GLY A 214 -17.83 8.99 12.94
C GLY A 214 -17.69 10.28 13.77
N SER A 215 -16.63 11.05 13.57
CA SER A 215 -16.41 12.33 14.27
C SER A 215 -17.35 13.45 13.79
N THR A 216 -17.96 13.31 12.60
CA THR A 216 -18.74 14.38 11.98
C THR A 216 -20.15 14.53 12.56
N SER A 217 -20.80 13.44 12.99
CA SER A 217 -22.16 13.47 13.54
C SER A 217 -22.43 12.32 14.51
N LYS A 218 -23.42 12.49 15.39
CA LYS A 218 -23.86 11.41 16.30
C LYS A 218 -24.38 10.18 15.55
N TYR A 219 -25.03 10.38 14.40
CA TYR A 219 -25.54 9.30 13.56
C TYR A 219 -24.39 8.46 12.99
N PHE A 220 -23.42 9.11 12.34
CA PHE A 220 -22.25 8.41 11.81
C PHE A 220 -21.40 7.81 12.91
N ARG A 221 -21.28 8.46 14.08
CA ARG A 221 -20.59 7.88 15.24
C ARG A 221 -21.18 6.55 15.66
N LYS A 222 -22.51 6.43 15.70
CA LYS A 222 -23.18 5.19 16.10
C LYS A 222 -22.85 4.05 15.12
N ILE A 223 -22.84 4.36 13.82
CA ILE A 223 -22.53 3.39 12.77
C ILE A 223 -21.04 3.03 12.79
N SER A 224 -20.16 4.03 12.84
CA SER A 224 -18.71 3.86 12.75
C SER A 224 -18.15 2.98 13.87
N LEU A 225 -18.75 2.97 15.07
CA LEU A 225 -18.29 2.14 16.18
C LEU A 225 -18.21 0.64 15.83
N SER A 226 -19.03 0.16 14.90
CA SER A 226 -18.99 -1.23 14.41
C SER A 226 -17.88 -1.51 13.40
N TYR A 227 -17.21 -0.48 12.88
CA TYR A 227 -16.21 -0.57 11.81
C TYR A 227 -14.82 -0.10 12.25
N ILE A 228 -14.71 0.88 13.16
CA ILE A 228 -13.41 1.44 13.57
C ILE A 228 -12.52 0.47 14.35
N TYR A 229 -13.09 -0.65 14.81
CA TYR A 229 -12.42 -1.65 15.63
C TYR A 229 -12.39 -3.04 14.95
N THR A 230 -12.80 -3.16 13.69
CA THR A 230 -12.76 -4.45 12.98
C THR A 230 -11.33 -4.86 12.64
N SER A 231 -10.47 -3.90 12.32
CA SER A 231 -9.07 -4.14 12.01
C SER A 231 -8.17 -3.34 12.94
N ARG A 232 -7.09 -3.96 13.41
CA ARG A 232 -6.07 -3.27 14.22
C ARG A 232 -4.67 -3.78 13.95
N THR A 233 -3.75 -2.82 13.82
CA THR A 233 -2.33 -3.06 13.67
C THR A 233 -1.61 -2.70 14.97
N PHE A 234 -0.86 -3.64 15.51
CA PHE A 234 0.07 -3.48 16.63
C PHE A 234 1.49 -3.49 16.06
N ASP A 235 2.13 -2.33 16.04
CA ASP A 235 3.52 -2.15 15.60
C ASP A 235 4.20 -1.15 16.54
N ILE A 236 5.52 -1.25 16.68
CA ILE A 236 6.29 -0.24 17.40
C ILE A 236 6.27 1.03 16.52
N PRO A 237 5.71 2.17 17.01
CA PRO A 237 5.59 3.41 16.24
C PRO A 237 6.94 4.14 16.12
N PHE A 238 8.00 3.40 15.83
CA PHE A 238 9.35 3.86 15.65
C PHE A 238 9.64 3.99 14.15
N LYS A 239 9.95 5.22 13.73
CA LYS A 239 10.45 5.48 12.39
C LYS A 239 11.96 5.69 12.49
N PRO A 240 12.78 4.80 11.91
CA PRO A 240 14.21 5.03 11.89
C PRO A 240 14.48 6.35 11.17
N GLY A 241 15.45 7.11 11.66
CA GLY A 241 16.00 8.24 10.92
C GLY A 241 16.52 7.79 9.54
N PRO A 242 16.62 8.71 8.56
CA PRO A 242 17.12 8.40 7.22
C PRO A 242 18.62 8.06 7.20
N LEU A 243 19.34 8.32 8.28
CA LEU A 243 20.74 7.98 8.42
C LEU A 243 20.88 6.73 9.28
N VAL A 244 21.59 5.73 8.78
CA VAL A 244 22.17 4.67 9.63
C VAL A 244 22.95 5.39 10.74
N PRO A 245 22.69 5.11 12.02
CA PRO A 245 23.38 5.77 13.14
C PRO A 245 24.89 5.72 12.91
N ARG A 246 25.54 6.89 12.77
CA ARG A 246 26.97 6.96 12.42
C ARG A 246 27.83 7.11 13.67
N THR A 247 27.26 7.66 14.74
CA THR A 247 27.93 7.89 16.01
C THR A 247 27.29 7.08 17.14
N PRO A 248 28.05 6.74 18.21
CA PRO A 248 27.48 6.15 19.42
C PRO A 248 26.33 6.98 20.01
N GLU A 249 26.41 8.31 19.92
CA GLU A 249 25.37 9.23 20.40
C GLU A 249 24.06 9.08 19.61
N ASP A 250 24.13 8.90 18.28
CA ASP A 250 22.96 8.63 17.44
C ASP A 250 22.29 7.31 17.83
N ILE A 251 23.09 6.27 18.09
CA ILE A 251 22.59 4.97 18.53
C ILE A 251 21.85 5.14 19.86
N ASP A 252 22.44 5.81 20.84
CA ASP A 252 21.82 6.04 22.15
C ASP A 252 20.50 6.82 22.05
N GLU A 253 20.43 7.81 21.15
CA GLU A 253 19.19 8.56 20.90
C GLU A 253 18.10 7.67 20.27
N GLU A 254 18.44 6.90 19.25
CA GLU A 254 17.51 5.99 18.59
C GLU A 254 17.04 4.89 19.55
N GLN A 255 17.93 4.35 20.41
CA GLN A 255 17.55 3.39 21.44
C GLN A 255 16.55 4.00 22.44
N LYS A 256 16.71 5.27 22.83
CA LYS A 256 15.73 5.96 23.68
C LYS A 256 14.38 6.11 22.97
N LYS A 257 14.37 6.51 21.69
CA LYS A 257 13.14 6.62 20.89
C LYS A 257 12.41 5.27 20.77
N ILE A 258 13.15 4.19 20.52
CA ILE A 258 12.62 2.83 20.46
C ILE A 258 11.97 2.42 21.77
N ARG A 259 12.60 2.73 22.91
CA ARG A 259 12.03 2.40 24.24
C ARG A 259 10.71 3.14 24.48
N VAL A 260 10.66 4.44 24.19
CA VAL A 260 9.43 5.25 24.31
C VAL A 260 8.33 4.72 23.38
N ALA A 261 8.69 4.34 22.14
CA ALA A 261 7.76 3.73 21.20
C ALA A 261 7.28 2.34 21.69
N GLY A 262 8.15 1.55 22.30
CA GLY A 262 7.81 0.28 22.94
C GLY A 262 6.82 0.46 24.09
N ASP A 263 7.05 1.43 24.98
CA ASP A 263 6.13 1.75 26.07
C ASP A 263 4.75 2.19 25.53
N THR A 264 4.73 2.99 24.46
CA THR A 264 3.49 3.41 23.78
C THR A 264 2.71 2.20 23.24
N LEU A 265 3.39 1.22 22.65
CA LEU A 265 2.76 -0.01 22.17
C LEU A 265 2.21 -0.86 23.34
N LEU A 266 2.92 -0.93 24.47
CA LEU A 266 2.41 -1.63 25.67
C LEU A 266 1.13 -0.98 26.20
N GLU A 267 1.11 0.35 26.29
CA GLU A 267 -0.09 1.10 26.67
C GLU A 267 -1.26 0.83 25.72
N GLU A 268 -0.99 0.73 24.42
CA GLU A 268 -2.01 0.40 23.42
C GLU A 268 -2.55 -1.02 23.60
N LEU A 269 -1.67 -2.01 23.79
CA LEU A 269 -2.06 -3.41 24.04
C LEU A 269 -2.91 -3.51 25.32
N ASP A 270 -2.48 -2.86 26.40
CA ASP A 270 -3.21 -2.83 27.67
C ASP A 270 -4.56 -2.11 27.53
N PHE A 271 -4.63 -1.04 26.74
CA PHE A 271 -5.88 -0.37 26.39
C PHE A 271 -6.86 -1.31 25.69
N VAL A 272 -6.41 -2.11 24.72
CA VAL A 272 -7.28 -3.08 24.03
C VAL A 272 -7.75 -4.15 25.00
N LEU A 273 -6.83 -4.70 25.79
CA LEU A 273 -7.13 -5.72 26.80
C LEU A 273 -8.15 -5.25 27.85
N SER A 274 -8.14 -3.96 28.18
CA SER A 274 -9.09 -3.35 29.11
C SER A 274 -10.50 -3.17 28.52
N ARG A 275 -10.71 -3.42 27.22
CA ARG A 275 -11.96 -3.14 26.50
C ARG A 275 -12.50 -4.37 25.77
N PRO A 276 -13.30 -5.21 26.46
CA PRO A 276 -13.87 -6.44 25.88
C PRO A 276 -14.62 -6.22 24.56
N HIS A 277 -15.43 -5.15 24.46
CA HIS A 277 -16.17 -4.82 23.24
C HIS A 277 -15.27 -4.57 22.01
N ILE A 278 -14.04 -4.07 22.20
CA ILE A 278 -13.09 -3.92 21.09
C ILE A 278 -12.61 -5.31 20.65
N LEU A 279 -12.20 -6.15 21.60
CA LEU A 279 -11.75 -7.52 21.34
C LEU A 279 -12.83 -8.35 20.63
N GLU A 280 -14.09 -8.22 21.06
CA GLU A 280 -15.23 -8.87 20.42
C GLU A 280 -15.46 -8.40 18.98
N SER A 281 -15.11 -7.15 18.64
CA SER A 281 -15.28 -6.60 17.30
C SER A 281 -14.13 -6.86 16.34
N LEU A 282 -12.95 -7.26 16.85
CA LEU A 282 -11.76 -7.49 16.02
C LEU A 282 -11.97 -8.71 15.10
N GLN A 283 -11.73 -8.48 13.81
CA GLN A 283 -11.75 -9.47 12.74
C GLN A 283 -10.38 -9.62 12.10
N ASP A 284 -9.63 -8.53 12.00
CA ASP A 284 -8.29 -8.51 11.40
C ASP A 284 -7.30 -7.96 12.42
N VAL A 285 -6.33 -8.79 12.80
CA VAL A 285 -5.27 -8.39 13.71
C VAL A 285 -3.94 -8.54 13.02
N THR A 286 -3.21 -7.43 12.98
CA THR A 286 -1.88 -7.39 12.38
C THR A 286 -0.87 -7.02 13.44
N MET A 287 0.17 -7.82 13.60
CA MET A 287 1.23 -7.65 14.58
C MET A 287 2.54 -7.53 13.81
N PHE A 288 2.80 -6.35 13.26
CA PHE A 288 4.00 -6.17 12.47
C PHE A 288 5.21 -6.04 13.38
N GLY A 289 6.12 -6.98 13.13
CA GLY A 289 7.49 -6.96 13.62
C GLY A 289 8.49 -6.83 12.49
N GLN A 290 8.11 -6.31 11.31
CA GLN A 290 9.09 -6.06 10.24
C GLN A 290 10.23 -5.16 10.73
N ARG A 291 9.92 -4.25 11.66
CA ARG A 291 10.92 -3.44 12.35
C ARG A 291 11.64 -4.16 13.48
N TYR A 292 11.24 -5.34 13.92
CA TYR A 292 11.90 -6.04 15.03
C TYR A 292 13.32 -6.43 14.66
N GLY A 293 13.58 -6.82 13.41
CA GLY A 293 14.95 -7.06 12.93
C GLY A 293 15.82 -5.81 13.05
N LEU A 294 15.29 -4.65 12.64
CA LEU A 294 15.98 -3.36 12.74
C LEU A 294 16.11 -2.88 14.20
N VAL A 295 15.04 -2.94 14.98
CA VAL A 295 14.99 -2.59 16.41
C VAL A 295 15.97 -3.44 17.20
N LYS A 296 15.98 -4.76 16.95
CA LYS A 296 16.96 -5.70 17.52
C LYS A 296 18.38 -5.30 17.15
N LYS A 297 18.64 -4.93 15.89
CA LYS A 297 19.96 -4.46 15.43
C LYS A 297 20.38 -3.15 16.11
N ILE A 298 19.49 -2.16 16.20
CA ILE A 298 19.76 -0.85 16.82
C ILE A 298 19.96 -0.99 18.34
N LEU A 299 19.16 -1.83 19.00
CA LEU A 299 19.29 -2.13 20.43
C LEU A 299 20.48 -3.06 20.75
N GLY A 300 21.15 -3.62 19.73
CA GLY A 300 22.27 -4.55 19.89
C GLY A 300 21.88 -5.86 20.57
N PHE A 301 20.64 -6.34 20.37
CA PHE A 301 20.15 -7.56 21.02
C PHE A 301 20.51 -8.81 20.21
N GLU A 302 21.09 -9.81 20.87
CA GLU A 302 21.23 -11.15 20.29
C GLU A 302 19.90 -11.94 20.40
N SER A 303 19.62 -12.82 19.42
CA SER A 303 18.40 -13.66 19.47
C SER A 303 18.42 -14.54 20.73
N GLY A 304 17.34 -14.48 21.53
CA GLY A 304 17.22 -15.28 22.75
C GLY A 304 17.97 -14.75 23.97
N SER A 305 18.69 -13.62 23.84
CA SER A 305 19.35 -12.96 24.97
C SER A 305 18.35 -12.58 26.07
N ARG A 306 18.86 -12.28 27.27
CA ARG A 306 18.01 -11.84 28.38
C ARG A 306 17.39 -10.48 28.06
N GLU A 307 18.15 -9.60 27.43
CA GLU A 307 17.75 -8.26 27.01
C GLU A 307 16.63 -8.32 25.96
N TYR A 308 16.78 -9.19 24.96
CA TYR A 308 15.74 -9.46 23.96
C TYR A 308 14.44 -9.90 24.64
N ARG A 309 14.51 -10.89 25.54
CA ARG A 309 13.34 -11.38 26.26
C ARG A 309 12.73 -10.36 27.21
N ASN A 310 13.55 -9.52 27.85
CA ASN A 310 13.07 -8.47 28.75
C ASN A 310 12.32 -7.38 27.97
N PHE A 311 12.79 -7.03 26.78
CA PHE A 311 12.14 -6.02 25.94
C PHE A 311 10.90 -6.57 25.23
N PHE A 312 11.00 -7.74 24.58
CA PHE A 312 9.92 -8.28 23.76
C PHE A 312 8.91 -9.16 24.50
N GLY A 313 9.34 -9.82 25.57
CA GLY A 313 8.50 -10.70 26.39
C GLY A 313 7.23 -10.03 26.93
N PRO A 314 7.28 -8.75 27.35
CA PRO A 314 6.07 -8.01 27.67
C PRO A 314 5.05 -7.97 26.54
N PHE A 315 5.42 -7.71 25.29
CA PHE A 315 4.46 -7.71 24.16
C PHE A 315 3.88 -9.11 23.94
N GLU A 316 4.74 -10.12 23.87
CA GLU A 316 4.34 -11.53 23.69
C GLU A 316 3.32 -11.97 24.76
N SER A 317 3.49 -11.52 26.00
CA SER A 317 2.59 -11.87 27.09
C SER A 317 1.20 -11.21 27.00
N ARG A 318 1.03 -10.11 26.26
CA ARG A 318 -0.28 -9.46 26.01
C ARG A 318 -0.95 -10.00 24.75
N ILE A 319 -0.16 -10.38 23.75
CA ILE A 319 -0.67 -10.87 22.46
C ILE A 319 -1.52 -12.13 22.62
N GLY A 320 -1.05 -13.12 23.40
CA GLY A 320 -1.82 -14.34 23.66
C GLY A 320 -3.21 -14.06 24.23
N PRO A 321 -3.34 -13.28 25.31
CA PRO A 321 -4.63 -12.83 25.84
C PRO A 321 -5.52 -12.09 24.84
N ILE A 322 -4.97 -11.21 23.99
CA ILE A 322 -5.74 -10.52 22.93
C ILE A 322 -6.35 -11.57 22.00
N LEU A 323 -5.52 -12.42 21.40
CA LEU A 323 -5.96 -13.44 20.43
C LEU A 323 -6.95 -14.44 21.06
N SER A 324 -6.79 -14.78 22.34
CA SER A 324 -7.72 -15.66 23.06
C SER A 324 -9.12 -15.06 23.27
N ARG A 325 -9.22 -13.72 23.22
CA ARG A 325 -10.45 -12.96 23.53
C ARG A 325 -11.06 -12.31 22.29
N THR A 326 -10.55 -12.63 21.09
CA THR A 326 -11.08 -12.16 19.80
C THR A 326 -11.82 -13.28 19.08
N PRO A 327 -13.07 -13.61 19.48
CA PRO A 327 -13.80 -14.75 18.92
C PRO A 327 -14.10 -14.59 17.42
N ASN A 328 -14.12 -13.36 16.91
CA ASN A 328 -14.46 -13.04 15.52
C ASN A 328 -13.22 -12.87 14.61
N LEU A 329 -12.03 -13.24 15.10
CA LEU A 329 -10.79 -13.12 14.35
C LEU A 329 -10.82 -14.00 13.10
N LYS A 330 -10.74 -13.38 11.92
CA LYS A 330 -10.72 -14.01 10.59
C LYS A 330 -9.33 -13.95 9.96
N THR A 331 -8.62 -12.85 10.16
CA THR A 331 -7.30 -12.62 9.59
C THR A 331 -6.29 -12.34 10.69
N LEU A 332 -5.19 -13.07 10.69
CA LEU A 332 -4.08 -12.83 11.60
C LEU A 332 -2.79 -12.67 10.81
N ALA A 333 -2.20 -11.50 10.89
CA ALA A 333 -0.89 -11.21 10.34
C ALA A 333 0.11 -10.99 11.47
N PHE A 334 1.30 -11.59 11.40
CA PHE A 334 2.33 -11.36 12.42
C PHE A 334 3.74 -11.60 11.88
N SER A 335 4.74 -11.01 12.56
CA SER A 335 6.15 -11.19 12.22
C SER A 335 7.00 -11.49 13.45
N GLN A 336 8.00 -12.37 13.32
CA GLN A 336 9.02 -12.65 14.34
C GLN A 336 8.49 -13.02 15.74
N LEU A 337 7.23 -13.46 15.84
CA LEU A 337 6.59 -13.85 17.10
C LEU A 337 6.52 -15.36 17.23
N LEU A 338 6.75 -15.87 18.44
CA LEU A 338 6.59 -17.28 18.77
C LEU A 338 5.10 -17.65 18.78
N ILE A 339 4.63 -18.23 17.67
CA ILE A 339 3.30 -18.81 17.58
C ILE A 339 3.35 -20.20 18.21
N SER A 340 2.76 -20.38 19.38
CA SER A 340 2.48 -21.75 19.81
C SER A 340 1.09 -21.91 20.40
N ASN A 341 0.64 -20.97 21.24
CA ASN A 341 -0.60 -21.17 22.00
C ASN A 341 -1.77 -20.29 21.53
N ALA A 342 -1.50 -19.23 20.77
CA ALA A 342 -2.52 -18.23 20.47
C ALA A 342 -3.46 -18.65 19.33
N LEU A 343 -2.95 -19.43 18.36
CA LEU A 343 -3.76 -19.93 17.25
C LEU A 343 -4.79 -20.97 17.70
N GLU A 344 -4.51 -21.76 18.75
CA GLU A 344 -5.42 -22.78 19.30
C GLU A 344 -6.77 -22.21 19.73
N LEU A 345 -6.85 -20.91 19.97
CA LEU A 345 -8.02 -20.24 20.52
C LEU A 345 -8.89 -19.57 19.44
N SER A 346 -8.39 -19.48 18.20
CA SER A 346 -9.04 -18.77 17.10
C SER A 346 -9.70 -19.72 16.11
N HIS A 347 -10.84 -20.30 16.49
CA HIS A 347 -11.59 -21.26 15.66
C HIS A 347 -12.20 -20.67 14.37
N ASN A 348 -12.30 -19.34 14.28
CA ASN A 348 -12.81 -18.63 13.10
C ASN A 348 -11.70 -18.05 12.21
N LEU A 349 -10.44 -18.39 12.46
CA LEU A 349 -9.33 -17.87 11.67
C LEU A 349 -9.34 -18.51 10.27
N HIS A 350 -9.47 -17.69 9.23
CA HIS A 350 -9.51 -18.11 7.82
C HIS A 350 -8.20 -17.82 7.08
N SER A 351 -7.56 -16.70 7.42
CA SER A 351 -6.39 -16.18 6.72
C SER A 351 -5.26 -15.94 7.70
N ILE A 352 -4.06 -16.44 7.39
CA ILE A 352 -2.87 -16.23 8.19
C ILE A 352 -1.74 -15.64 7.36
N TRP A 353 -1.05 -14.63 7.88
CA TRP A 353 0.08 -14.00 7.24
C TRP A 353 1.26 -14.04 8.19
N VAL A 354 2.35 -14.67 7.76
CA VAL A 354 3.49 -15.00 8.58
C VAL A 354 4.73 -14.41 7.96
N TYR A 355 5.36 -13.46 8.66
CA TYR A 355 6.54 -12.76 8.17
C TYR A 355 7.76 -13.11 9.02
N SER A 356 8.69 -13.91 8.50
CA SER A 356 9.95 -14.23 9.21
C SER A 356 9.68 -14.68 10.65
N ALA A 357 8.86 -15.72 10.83
CA ALA A 357 8.51 -16.22 12.14
C ALA A 357 9.30 -17.47 12.48
N GLN A 358 9.78 -17.55 13.72
CA GLN A 358 10.39 -18.76 14.25
C GLN A 358 9.32 -19.61 14.94
N MET A 359 9.16 -20.86 14.50
CA MET A 359 8.38 -21.83 15.25
C MET A 359 9.25 -22.52 16.29
N ASN A 360 8.75 -22.62 17.53
CA ASN A 360 9.38 -23.46 18.55
C ASN A 360 9.02 -24.94 18.31
N THR A 361 9.60 -25.52 17.26
CA THR A 361 9.34 -26.91 16.82
C THR A 361 9.81 -27.95 17.84
N ARG A 362 10.64 -27.56 18.83
CA ARG A 362 11.31 -28.49 19.75
C ARG A 362 10.39 -29.17 20.78
N ARG A 363 9.11 -28.77 20.89
CA ARG A 363 8.28 -29.17 22.04
C ARG A 363 7.05 -30.02 21.75
N THR A 364 6.61 -30.15 20.49
CA THR A 364 5.36 -30.86 20.18
C THR A 364 5.60 -31.97 19.18
N THR A 365 5.33 -33.21 19.57
CA THR A 365 5.42 -34.40 18.69
C THR A 365 4.36 -34.41 17.58
N LYS A 366 3.32 -33.57 17.71
CA LYS A 366 2.29 -33.35 16.69
C LYS A 366 1.97 -31.85 16.62
N PRO A 367 2.00 -31.22 15.43
CA PRO A 367 1.58 -29.83 15.31
C PRO A 367 0.08 -29.69 15.59
N PRO A 368 -0.36 -28.57 16.18
CA PRO A 368 -1.77 -28.25 16.32
C PRO A 368 -2.43 -28.14 14.94
N ARG A 369 -3.73 -28.45 14.83
CA ARG A 369 -4.47 -28.38 13.56
C ARG A 369 -5.48 -27.24 13.57
N TYR A 370 -5.46 -26.43 12.52
CA TYR A 370 -6.32 -25.28 12.28
C TYR A 370 -7.10 -25.48 10.97
N PRO A 371 -8.16 -26.30 10.97
CA PRO A 371 -8.90 -26.62 9.75
C PRO A 371 -9.70 -25.43 9.18
N SER A 372 -9.87 -24.35 9.95
CA SER A 372 -10.52 -23.12 9.49
C SER A 372 -9.61 -22.27 8.59
N VAL A 373 -8.28 -22.42 8.72
CA VAL A 373 -7.31 -21.65 7.93
C VAL A 373 -7.29 -22.21 6.51
N ILE A 374 -7.77 -21.40 5.58
CA ILE A 374 -7.87 -21.72 4.15
C ILE A 374 -6.90 -20.89 3.31
N ASN A 375 -6.39 -19.76 3.84
CA ASN A 375 -5.43 -18.90 3.15
C ASN A 375 -4.17 -18.71 4.02
N ALA A 376 -3.00 -18.90 3.44
CA ALA A 376 -1.73 -18.63 4.07
C ALA A 376 -0.83 -17.75 3.18
N TYR A 377 -0.26 -16.72 3.77
CA TYR A 377 0.78 -15.88 3.18
C TYR A 377 2.06 -16.02 4.01
N LEU A 378 3.12 -16.58 3.44
CA LEU A 378 4.36 -16.88 4.15
C LEU A 378 5.53 -16.10 3.53
N VAL A 379 6.19 -15.27 4.32
CA VAL A 379 7.42 -14.58 3.89
C VAL A 379 8.62 -15.19 4.60
N PHE A 380 9.53 -15.71 3.81
CA PHE A 380 10.69 -16.47 4.24
C PHE A 380 11.90 -15.54 4.32
N ALA A 381 12.43 -15.31 5.52
CA ALA A 381 13.78 -14.78 5.72
C ALA A 381 14.81 -15.91 5.70
N SER A 382 16.03 -15.62 5.23
CA SER A 382 17.07 -16.59 4.80
C SER A 382 17.26 -17.81 5.70
N ASP A 383 17.24 -17.64 7.02
CA ASP A 383 17.67 -18.70 7.94
C ASP A 383 16.48 -19.49 8.55
N GLU A 384 15.26 -19.02 8.35
CA GLU A 384 14.08 -19.49 9.09
C GLU A 384 13.14 -20.35 8.25
N ALA A 385 13.48 -20.55 6.97
CA ALA A 385 12.59 -21.10 5.98
C ALA A 385 12.05 -22.50 6.32
N ARG A 386 12.91 -23.34 6.90
CA ARG A 386 12.56 -24.71 7.30
C ARG A 386 11.42 -24.75 8.31
N SER A 387 11.41 -23.81 9.25
CA SER A 387 10.40 -23.80 10.33
C SER A 387 9.03 -23.36 9.81
N LEU A 388 8.98 -22.48 8.81
CA LEU A 388 7.73 -21.98 8.24
C LEU A 388 7.02 -23.03 7.38
N TRP A 389 7.76 -23.84 6.62
CA TRP A 389 7.15 -24.94 5.86
C TRP A 389 6.46 -25.96 6.77
N SER A 390 7.01 -26.22 7.96
CA SER A 390 6.38 -27.12 8.95
C SER A 390 5.03 -26.59 9.47
N LEU A 391 4.77 -25.28 9.39
CA LEU A 391 3.50 -24.69 9.78
C LEU A 391 2.36 -25.17 8.87
N LEU A 392 2.64 -25.52 7.61
CA LEU A 392 1.62 -26.01 6.68
C LEU A 392 0.95 -27.30 7.15
N GLU A 393 1.65 -28.15 7.90
CA GLU A 393 1.06 -29.35 8.54
C GLU A 393 -0.11 -28.99 9.48
N SER A 394 -0.13 -27.75 9.97
CA SER A 394 -1.18 -27.22 10.83
C SER A 394 -2.42 -26.76 10.05
N PHE A 395 -2.39 -26.66 8.72
CA PHE A 395 -3.46 -26.13 7.88
C PHE A 395 -4.01 -27.20 6.91
N PRO A 396 -4.74 -28.21 7.41
CA PRO A 396 -5.12 -29.36 6.60
C PRO A 396 -6.12 -29.05 5.46
N ASN A 397 -6.77 -27.89 5.49
CA ASN A 397 -7.75 -27.46 4.47
C ASN A 397 -7.26 -26.24 3.68
N LEU A 398 -5.94 -26.07 3.57
CA LEU A 398 -5.34 -24.92 2.90
C LEU A 398 -5.71 -24.92 1.41
N ARG A 399 -6.35 -23.84 0.95
CA ARG A 399 -6.76 -23.66 -0.45
C ARG A 399 -5.92 -22.64 -1.19
N SER A 400 -5.41 -21.62 -0.49
CA SER A 400 -4.57 -20.58 -1.07
C SER A 400 -3.27 -20.47 -0.30
N LEU A 401 -2.15 -20.62 -1.00
CA LEU A 401 -0.82 -20.45 -0.46
C LEU A 401 -0.08 -19.43 -1.29
N HIS A 402 0.36 -18.37 -0.64
CA HIS A 402 1.29 -17.41 -1.22
C HIS A 402 2.57 -17.47 -0.40
N THR A 403 3.70 -17.73 -1.05
CA THR A 403 5.03 -17.67 -0.44
C THR A 403 5.92 -16.64 -1.11
N ARG A 404 6.60 -15.80 -0.34
CA ARG A 404 7.64 -14.88 -0.85
C ARG A 404 8.99 -15.24 -0.26
N LEU A 405 9.96 -15.54 -1.13
CA LEU A 405 11.31 -15.90 -0.72
C LEU A 405 12.18 -14.65 -0.70
N SER A 406 12.79 -14.32 0.45
CA SER A 406 13.60 -13.11 0.57
C SER A 406 15.08 -13.33 0.28
N SER A 407 15.53 -14.57 0.10
CA SER A 407 16.94 -14.94 -0.02
C SER A 407 17.10 -16.16 -0.91
N GLU A 408 18.18 -16.17 -1.70
CA GLU A 408 18.64 -17.32 -2.49
C GLU A 408 18.84 -18.58 -1.64
N LEU A 409 19.12 -18.42 -0.34
CA LEU A 409 19.30 -19.56 0.58
C LEU A 409 17.98 -20.20 1.04
N ALA A 410 16.84 -19.53 0.82
CA ALA A 410 15.54 -20.07 1.20
C ALA A 410 15.11 -21.14 0.20
N GLY A 411 15.31 -22.41 0.57
CA GLY A 411 14.82 -23.56 -0.20
C GLY A 411 13.32 -23.49 -0.48
N ILE A 412 12.92 -23.87 -1.71
CA ILE A 412 11.51 -24.03 -2.06
C ILE A 412 10.99 -25.38 -1.53
N GLY A 413 9.93 -25.28 -0.74
CA GLY A 413 9.20 -26.42 -0.21
C GLY A 413 9.76 -27.01 1.08
N PRO A 414 8.97 -27.85 1.76
CA PRO A 414 9.36 -28.52 2.98
C PRO A 414 10.53 -29.51 2.77
N GLU A 415 11.19 -29.89 3.86
CA GLU A 415 12.10 -31.05 3.88
C GLU A 415 11.32 -32.35 3.55
N ALA A 416 12.00 -33.37 3.03
CA ALA A 416 11.36 -34.61 2.56
C ALA A 416 10.54 -35.34 3.65
N ASP A 417 10.96 -35.24 4.92
CA ASP A 417 10.22 -35.79 6.06
C ASP A 417 8.87 -35.09 6.27
N ILE A 418 8.80 -33.78 6.07
CA ILE A 418 7.56 -33.00 6.11
C ILE A 418 6.70 -33.33 4.88
N ARG A 419 7.29 -33.39 3.67
CA ARG A 419 6.56 -33.72 2.42
C ARG A 419 5.82 -35.05 2.51
N THR A 420 6.47 -36.08 3.07
CA THR A 420 5.87 -37.42 3.23
C THR A 420 4.73 -37.46 4.26
N ARG A 421 4.74 -36.54 5.24
CA ARG A 421 3.66 -36.44 6.24
C ARG A 421 2.50 -35.58 5.79
N PHE A 422 2.77 -34.56 4.97
CA PHE A 422 1.78 -33.59 4.54
C PHE A 422 2.15 -32.99 3.17
N ASN A 423 1.22 -33.07 2.24
CA ASN A 423 1.32 -32.42 0.94
C ASN A 423 0.10 -31.49 0.72
N PRO A 424 0.28 -30.15 0.75
CA PRO A 424 -0.83 -29.21 0.60
C PRO A 424 -1.47 -29.26 -0.78
N PHE A 425 -0.78 -29.76 -1.82
CA PHE A 425 -1.30 -29.79 -3.19
C PHE A 425 -2.59 -30.60 -3.36
N THR A 426 -2.88 -31.49 -2.41
CA THR A 426 -4.14 -32.24 -2.36
C THR A 426 -5.37 -31.39 -2.06
N THR A 427 -5.21 -30.21 -1.44
CA THR A 427 -6.30 -29.28 -1.14
C THR A 427 -6.08 -27.89 -1.75
N LEU A 428 -4.88 -27.62 -2.26
CA LEU A 428 -4.48 -26.31 -2.74
C LEU A 428 -5.12 -25.99 -4.09
N GLU A 429 -5.95 -24.95 -4.11
CA GLU A 429 -6.58 -24.42 -5.32
C GLU A 429 -5.74 -23.29 -5.94
N ARG A 430 -4.96 -22.57 -5.14
CA ARG A 430 -4.16 -21.41 -5.56
C ARG A 430 -2.76 -21.42 -4.95
N LEU A 431 -1.74 -21.32 -5.79
CA LEU A 431 -0.35 -21.21 -5.39
C LEU A 431 0.29 -19.98 -6.03
N ALA A 432 0.90 -19.13 -5.23
CA ALA A 432 1.76 -18.04 -5.66
C ALA A 432 3.13 -18.17 -4.98
N ILE A 433 4.21 -18.20 -5.76
CA ILE A 433 5.58 -18.23 -5.26
C ILE A 433 6.33 -17.05 -5.85
N GLU A 434 6.66 -16.08 -5.01
CA GLU A 434 7.45 -14.90 -5.37
C GLU A 434 8.95 -15.14 -5.13
N ARG A 435 9.78 -14.70 -6.09
CA ARG A 435 11.25 -14.75 -6.05
C ARG A 435 11.85 -16.15 -5.86
N ALA A 436 11.30 -17.13 -6.57
CA ALA A 436 11.78 -18.51 -6.60
C ALA A 436 13.18 -18.61 -7.22
N ASP A 437 14.17 -19.01 -6.43
CA ASP A 437 15.50 -19.30 -6.96
C ASP A 437 15.43 -20.43 -8.03
N PRO A 438 16.05 -20.26 -9.21
CA PRO A 438 16.06 -21.27 -10.25
C PRO A 438 16.55 -22.64 -9.75
N ASP A 439 17.54 -22.68 -8.86
CA ASP A 439 18.12 -23.93 -8.34
C ASP A 439 17.12 -24.73 -7.49
N HIS A 440 16.04 -24.08 -7.04
CA HIS A 440 14.99 -24.71 -6.25
C HIS A 440 13.76 -25.13 -7.06
N ILE A 441 13.69 -24.82 -8.37
CA ILE A 441 12.55 -25.17 -9.22
C ILE A 441 12.42 -26.69 -9.41
N GLU A 442 13.53 -27.41 -9.49
CA GLU A 442 13.52 -28.88 -9.56
C GLU A 442 12.87 -29.48 -8.30
N ALA A 443 13.26 -28.98 -7.11
CA ALA A 443 12.68 -29.42 -5.84
C ALA A 443 11.18 -29.10 -5.72
N LEU A 444 10.73 -27.97 -6.28
CA LEU A 444 9.30 -27.63 -6.38
C LEU A 444 8.56 -28.60 -7.30
N THR A 445 9.16 -28.91 -8.45
CA THR A 445 8.62 -29.82 -9.47
C THR A 445 8.43 -31.22 -8.87
N GLU A 446 9.44 -31.75 -8.19
CA GLU A 446 9.35 -33.02 -7.46
C GLU A 446 8.24 -33.00 -6.41
N TRP A 447 8.13 -31.93 -5.63
CA TRP A 447 7.11 -31.82 -4.57
C TRP A 447 5.68 -31.80 -5.12
N ILE A 448 5.46 -31.18 -6.29
CA ILE A 448 4.18 -31.23 -7.01
C ILE A 448 3.88 -32.66 -7.47
N GLN A 449 4.86 -33.34 -8.08
CA GLN A 449 4.72 -34.71 -8.59
C GLN A 449 4.47 -35.76 -7.51
N GLU A 450 4.95 -35.51 -6.28
CA GLU A 450 4.67 -36.37 -5.12
C GLU A 450 3.20 -36.32 -4.68
N SER A 451 2.41 -35.35 -5.16
CA SER A 451 1.00 -35.24 -4.78
C SER A 451 0.14 -36.29 -5.50
N PRO A 452 -0.71 -37.05 -4.79
CA PRO A 452 -1.60 -38.03 -5.43
C PRO A 452 -2.73 -37.37 -6.25
N SER A 453 -3.05 -36.10 -5.97
CA SER A 453 -4.03 -35.29 -6.71
C SER A 453 -3.60 -33.83 -6.71
N LEU A 454 -3.94 -33.11 -7.77
CA LEU A 454 -3.70 -31.67 -7.89
C LEU A 454 -5.03 -30.97 -8.11
N GLU A 455 -5.49 -30.21 -7.11
CA GLU A 455 -6.72 -29.40 -7.20
C GLU A 455 -6.43 -27.96 -7.67
N LEU A 456 -5.23 -27.75 -8.19
CA LEU A 456 -4.70 -26.42 -8.46
C LEU A 456 -5.38 -25.78 -9.68
N THR A 457 -6.03 -24.65 -9.45
CA THR A 457 -6.70 -23.86 -10.49
C THR A 457 -5.95 -22.58 -10.84
N HIS A 458 -5.13 -22.05 -9.93
CA HIS A 458 -4.32 -20.85 -10.14
C HIS A 458 -2.88 -21.12 -9.73
N PHE A 459 -1.94 -20.91 -10.65
CA PHE A 459 -0.51 -21.04 -10.39
C PHE A 459 0.21 -19.77 -10.82
N TRP A 460 0.97 -19.18 -9.90
CA TRP A 460 1.87 -18.07 -10.16
C TRP A 460 3.26 -18.41 -9.62
N LEU A 461 4.26 -18.32 -10.49
CA LEU A 461 5.67 -18.41 -10.14
C LEU A 461 6.42 -17.19 -10.67
N GLU A 462 7.11 -16.49 -9.80
CA GLU A 462 8.08 -15.46 -10.15
C GLU A 462 9.49 -15.98 -9.89
N GLY A 463 10.30 -16.11 -10.95
CA GLY A 463 11.72 -16.45 -10.85
C GLY A 463 12.51 -15.34 -10.15
N GLY A 464 13.26 -15.70 -9.11
CA GLY A 464 14.28 -14.86 -8.49
C GLY A 464 15.58 -14.87 -9.30
N GLY A 465 16.49 -13.95 -8.97
CA GLY A 465 17.83 -13.89 -9.55
C GLY A 465 17.81 -13.86 -11.09
N PRO A 466 18.44 -14.85 -11.76
CA PRO A 466 18.51 -14.86 -13.21
C PRO A 466 17.14 -15.10 -13.85
N GLY A 467 16.19 -15.78 -13.20
CA GLY A 467 14.88 -16.16 -13.78
C GLY A 467 14.76 -17.64 -14.15
N LEU A 468 13.66 -18.04 -14.77
CA LEU A 468 13.32 -19.44 -15.07
C LEU A 468 13.94 -19.91 -16.39
N PHE A 469 14.75 -20.96 -16.35
CA PHE A 469 15.37 -21.53 -17.54
C PHE A 469 14.37 -22.39 -18.35
N PRO A 470 14.57 -22.57 -19.67
CA PRO A 470 13.64 -23.33 -20.51
C PRO A 470 13.37 -24.76 -20.02
N ARG A 471 14.42 -25.47 -19.57
CA ARG A 471 14.28 -26.84 -19.05
C ARG A 471 13.41 -26.88 -17.80
N GLN A 472 13.68 -26.01 -16.84
CA GLN A 472 12.93 -25.90 -15.58
C GLN A 472 11.47 -25.53 -15.84
N THR A 473 11.25 -24.56 -16.74
CA THR A 473 9.90 -24.15 -17.16
C THR A 473 9.14 -25.35 -17.70
N ARG A 474 9.75 -26.12 -18.60
CA ARG A 474 9.12 -27.31 -19.18
C ARG A 474 8.83 -28.40 -18.16
N GLU A 475 9.79 -28.75 -17.31
CA GLU A 475 9.64 -29.77 -16.28
C GLU A 475 8.51 -29.38 -15.29
N LEU A 476 8.43 -28.11 -14.93
CA LEU A 476 7.36 -27.56 -14.11
C LEU A 476 5.98 -27.66 -14.78
N LEU A 477 5.87 -27.30 -16.06
CA LEU A 477 4.60 -27.42 -16.81
C LEU A 477 4.11 -28.87 -16.85
N LEU A 478 5.03 -29.83 -17.08
CA LEU A 478 4.70 -31.26 -17.06
C LEU A 478 4.28 -31.76 -15.68
N ALA A 479 4.89 -31.24 -14.60
CA ALA A 479 4.45 -31.58 -13.24
C ALA A 479 3.05 -31.03 -12.92
N LEU A 480 2.66 -29.92 -13.53
CA LEU A 480 1.34 -29.29 -13.37
C LEU A 480 0.25 -29.90 -14.27
N ASP A 481 0.60 -30.69 -15.29
CA ASP A 481 -0.33 -31.31 -16.26
C ASP A 481 -1.58 -31.97 -15.62
N PRO A 482 -1.49 -32.69 -14.48
CA PRO A 482 -2.68 -33.28 -13.88
C PRO A 482 -3.68 -32.28 -13.27
N ALA A 483 -3.30 -31.00 -13.11
CA ALA A 483 -4.09 -30.00 -12.44
C ALA A 483 -5.15 -29.37 -13.37
N PRO A 484 -6.36 -29.05 -12.87
CA PRO A 484 -7.40 -28.35 -13.63
C PRO A 484 -7.10 -26.84 -13.72
N LEU A 485 -5.95 -26.49 -14.29
CA LEU A 485 -5.40 -25.15 -14.25
C LEU A 485 -6.20 -24.18 -15.13
N GLN A 486 -6.64 -23.07 -14.53
CA GLN A 486 -7.40 -22.01 -15.20
C GLN A 486 -6.59 -20.72 -15.36
N VAL A 487 -5.63 -20.47 -14.46
CA VAL A 487 -4.77 -19.28 -14.50
C VAL A 487 -3.32 -19.72 -14.31
N LEU A 488 -2.48 -19.34 -15.26
CA LEU A 488 -1.04 -19.58 -15.24
C LEU A 488 -0.30 -18.25 -15.39
N VAL A 489 0.54 -17.93 -14.41
CA VAL A 489 1.43 -16.78 -14.44
C VAL A 489 2.87 -17.26 -14.25
N LEU A 490 3.70 -17.04 -15.25
CA LEU A 490 5.14 -17.29 -15.18
C LEU A 490 5.86 -15.96 -15.37
N ASP A 491 6.48 -15.50 -14.29
CA ASP A 491 7.25 -14.27 -14.26
C ASP A 491 8.75 -14.58 -14.25
N GLY A 492 9.49 -13.95 -15.16
CA GLY A 492 10.94 -14.06 -15.24
C GLY A 492 11.43 -15.22 -16.09
N ILE A 493 10.72 -15.62 -17.13
CA ILE A 493 11.13 -16.71 -18.04
C ILE A 493 12.18 -16.24 -19.06
N HIS A 494 13.16 -17.08 -19.35
CA HIS A 494 14.20 -16.83 -20.38
C HIS A 494 13.83 -17.31 -21.78
N HIS A 495 12.73 -18.05 -21.91
CA HIS A 495 12.33 -18.69 -23.15
C HIS A 495 10.85 -18.46 -23.40
N VAL A 496 10.54 -17.77 -24.48
CA VAL A 496 9.17 -17.44 -24.92
C VAL A 496 9.01 -17.72 -26.40
N GLU A 497 9.54 -18.85 -26.88
CA GLU A 497 9.30 -19.26 -28.27
C GLU A 497 7.83 -19.63 -28.49
N PRO A 498 7.29 -19.52 -29.72
CA PRO A 498 5.91 -19.91 -30.01
C PRO A 498 5.58 -21.36 -29.62
N SER A 499 6.56 -22.26 -29.68
CA SER A 499 6.42 -23.66 -29.24
C SER A 499 6.08 -23.81 -27.75
N LEU A 500 6.47 -22.85 -26.89
CA LEU A 500 6.08 -22.86 -25.49
C LEU A 500 4.56 -22.64 -25.34
N LEU A 501 3.97 -21.76 -26.17
CA LEU A 501 2.53 -21.53 -26.16
C LEU A 501 1.76 -22.76 -26.63
N ASP A 502 2.26 -23.47 -27.64
CA ASP A 502 1.68 -24.74 -28.09
C ASP A 502 1.73 -25.80 -26.99
N GLU A 503 2.86 -25.90 -26.27
CA GLU A 503 3.02 -26.81 -25.15
C GLU A 503 2.05 -26.47 -24.01
N ILE A 504 1.96 -25.19 -23.62
CA ILE A 504 1.00 -24.72 -22.60
C ILE A 504 -0.45 -24.99 -23.03
N ALA A 505 -0.81 -24.72 -24.28
CA ALA A 505 -2.15 -24.95 -24.81
C ALA A 505 -2.53 -26.44 -24.84
N THR A 506 -1.53 -27.30 -25.05
CA THR A 506 -1.72 -28.76 -25.06
C THR A 506 -1.89 -29.32 -23.65
N ILE A 507 -1.04 -28.87 -22.72
CA ILE A 507 -1.04 -29.32 -21.32
C ILE A 507 -2.27 -28.77 -20.58
N PHE A 508 -2.65 -27.51 -20.79
CA PHE A 508 -3.73 -26.84 -20.08
C PHE A 508 -4.86 -26.41 -21.03
N PRO A 509 -5.70 -27.35 -21.50
CA PRO A 509 -6.77 -27.04 -22.44
C PRO A 509 -7.86 -26.14 -21.83
N ASP A 510 -8.01 -26.12 -20.50
CA ASP A 510 -9.02 -25.34 -19.77
C ASP A 510 -8.51 -23.96 -19.29
N LEU A 511 -7.30 -23.57 -19.71
CA LEU A 511 -6.68 -22.31 -19.30
C LEU A 511 -7.49 -21.11 -19.78
N ARG A 512 -7.81 -20.19 -18.86
CA ARG A 512 -8.60 -18.97 -19.11
C ARG A 512 -7.75 -17.71 -19.12
N ALA A 513 -6.63 -17.72 -18.39
CA ALA A 513 -5.69 -16.61 -18.33
C ALA A 513 -4.26 -17.13 -18.34
N LEU A 514 -3.43 -16.51 -19.18
CA LEU A 514 -2.01 -16.78 -19.29
C LEU A 514 -1.25 -15.46 -19.24
N SER A 515 -0.30 -15.37 -18.30
CA SER A 515 0.63 -14.25 -18.21
C SER A 515 2.05 -14.78 -18.24
N LEU A 516 2.80 -14.36 -19.26
CA LEU A 516 4.20 -14.72 -19.44
C LEU A 516 5.03 -13.44 -19.42
N LEU A 517 5.90 -13.28 -18.43
CA LEU A 517 6.78 -12.11 -18.32
C LEU A 517 8.21 -12.52 -18.66
N TYR A 518 8.65 -12.08 -19.83
CA TYR A 518 9.95 -12.40 -20.40
C TYR A 518 11.07 -11.58 -19.73
N ARG A 519 12.19 -12.25 -19.40
CA ARG A 519 13.45 -11.60 -19.02
C ARG A 519 14.48 -11.82 -20.11
N GLN A 520 15.01 -10.72 -20.64
CA GLN A 520 15.91 -10.77 -21.79
C GLN A 520 17.34 -11.16 -21.40
N SER A 521 17.72 -10.96 -20.14
CA SER A 521 19.06 -11.29 -19.64
C SER A 521 19.04 -11.68 -18.17
N GLU A 522 20.01 -12.48 -17.75
CA GLU A 522 20.23 -12.85 -16.34
C GLU A 522 20.54 -11.65 -15.43
N ARG A 523 21.00 -10.53 -16.01
CA ARG A 523 21.23 -9.28 -15.27
C ARG A 523 19.94 -8.56 -14.90
N GLN A 524 18.84 -8.90 -15.56
CA GLN A 524 17.55 -8.31 -15.28
C GLN A 524 16.91 -9.01 -14.08
N THR A 525 17.14 -8.48 -12.88
CA THR A 525 16.64 -9.05 -11.62
C THR A 525 15.15 -8.78 -11.37
N GLN A 526 14.55 -7.84 -12.12
CA GLN A 526 13.15 -7.46 -12.01
C GLN A 526 12.50 -7.33 -13.39
N SER A 527 11.23 -7.66 -13.46
CA SER A 527 10.47 -7.60 -14.70
C SER A 527 10.23 -6.15 -15.12
N GLY A 528 10.71 -5.84 -16.32
CA GLY A 528 10.74 -4.51 -16.91
C GLY A 528 10.51 -4.59 -18.42
N VAL A 529 10.70 -3.49 -19.12
CA VAL A 529 10.48 -3.45 -20.58
C VAL A 529 11.43 -4.42 -21.28
N SER A 530 10.89 -5.44 -21.94
CA SER A 530 11.64 -6.47 -22.65
C SER A 530 11.24 -6.52 -24.12
N THR A 531 12.20 -6.77 -25.00
CA THR A 531 11.91 -7.07 -26.41
C THR A 531 11.63 -8.56 -26.54
N TRP A 532 10.41 -8.93 -26.94
CA TRP A 532 10.08 -10.33 -27.21
C TRP A 532 10.86 -10.83 -28.44
N PRO A 533 11.30 -12.11 -28.46
CA PRO A 533 12.09 -12.68 -29.55
C PRO A 533 11.41 -12.60 -30.92
N HIS A 534 10.08 -12.71 -30.93
CA HIS A 534 9.26 -12.66 -32.14
C HIS A 534 8.26 -11.51 -32.07
N THR A 535 7.70 -11.20 -33.23
CA THR A 535 6.66 -10.19 -33.35
C THR A 535 5.32 -10.71 -32.84
N SER A 536 4.41 -9.81 -32.45
CA SER A 536 3.11 -10.20 -31.89
C SER A 536 2.24 -11.05 -32.83
N TRP A 537 2.38 -10.91 -34.15
CA TRP A 537 1.62 -11.68 -35.13
C TRP A 537 2.13 -13.12 -35.29
N GLU A 538 3.38 -13.40 -34.92
CA GLU A 538 3.93 -14.77 -34.89
C GLU A 538 3.38 -15.56 -33.70
N TYR A 539 3.09 -14.90 -32.58
CA TYR A 539 2.46 -15.54 -31.42
C TYR A 539 0.95 -15.74 -31.55
N ALA A 540 0.27 -14.84 -32.27
CA ALA A 540 -1.20 -14.81 -32.33
C ALA A 540 -1.88 -16.15 -32.70
N PRO A 541 -1.37 -16.96 -33.65
CA PRO A 541 -1.98 -18.25 -34.00
C PRO A 541 -2.02 -19.24 -32.84
N HIS A 542 -1.03 -19.20 -31.95
CA HIS A 542 -0.86 -20.14 -30.84
C HIS A 542 -1.87 -19.90 -29.69
N PHE A 543 -2.55 -18.77 -29.69
CA PHE A 543 -3.63 -18.46 -28.74
C PHE A 543 -5.03 -18.84 -29.25
N HIS A 544 -5.17 -19.11 -30.55
CA HIS A 544 -6.47 -19.11 -31.22
C HIS A 544 -7.28 -20.41 -31.01
N ASP A 545 -6.61 -21.55 -30.80
CA ASP A 545 -7.25 -22.86 -30.71
C ASP A 545 -7.69 -23.28 -29.29
N SER A 546 -6.99 -22.82 -28.25
CA SER A 546 -7.25 -23.17 -26.85
C SER A 546 -8.16 -22.17 -26.13
N LEU A 547 -7.94 -20.86 -26.28
CA LEU A 547 -8.65 -19.84 -25.49
C LEU A 547 -10.09 -19.54 -25.96
N LEU A 548 -10.45 -19.87 -27.20
CA LEU A 548 -11.78 -19.59 -27.76
C LEU A 548 -12.77 -20.76 -27.66
N ARG A 549 -12.32 -21.98 -27.37
CA ARG A 549 -13.21 -23.16 -27.26
C ARG A 549 -13.98 -23.22 -25.93
N GLY A 550 -13.64 -22.40 -24.94
CA GLY A 550 -14.39 -22.25 -23.68
C GLY A 550 -15.76 -21.58 -23.79
N GLY A 551 -16.37 -21.58 -24.98
CA GLY A 551 -17.70 -21.04 -25.23
C GLY A 551 -18.79 -21.80 -24.47
N LEU A 552 -19.48 -21.06 -23.59
CA LEU A 552 -20.73 -21.37 -22.87
C LEU A 552 -21.50 -22.61 -23.38
N PRO A 553 -21.82 -23.59 -22.51
CA PRO A 553 -22.70 -24.68 -22.89
C PRO A 553 -24.15 -24.19 -22.94
N GLY A 554 -24.71 -24.07 -24.14
CA GLY A 554 -26.16 -24.10 -24.38
C GLY A 554 -26.77 -22.81 -24.92
N GLY A 555 -27.25 -22.89 -26.16
CA GLY A 555 -28.15 -21.89 -26.76
C GLY A 555 -27.73 -21.47 -28.15
N ALA A 556 -27.84 -22.37 -29.12
CA ALA A 556 -27.78 -21.99 -30.53
C ALA A 556 -29.04 -21.16 -30.88
N GLU A 557 -28.86 -19.85 -31.03
CA GLU A 557 -29.58 -19.04 -32.00
C GLU A 557 -28.57 -18.14 -32.71
N GLU A 558 -28.50 -18.29 -34.03
CA GLU A 558 -27.62 -17.54 -34.92
C GLU A 558 -27.85 -16.03 -34.79
N ILE A 559 -26.86 -15.31 -34.24
CA ILE A 559 -26.75 -13.86 -34.40
C ILE A 559 -25.29 -13.49 -34.70
N GLY A 560 -24.97 -13.37 -36.00
CA GLY A 560 -24.00 -12.42 -36.59
C GLY A 560 -22.51 -12.48 -36.18
N PRO A 561 -21.58 -12.11 -37.09
CA PRO A 561 -20.15 -12.13 -36.81
C PRO A 561 -19.76 -10.90 -35.99
N ARG A 562 -19.88 -10.98 -34.66
CA ARG A 562 -19.20 -10.07 -33.73
C ARG A 562 -18.68 -10.86 -32.53
N GLY A 563 -17.67 -11.69 -32.79
CA GLY A 563 -16.81 -12.21 -31.74
C GLY A 563 -16.12 -11.03 -31.03
N ALA A 564 -16.25 -10.95 -29.71
CA ALA A 564 -15.51 -10.01 -28.91
C ALA A 564 -14.00 -10.30 -29.05
N PRO A 565 -13.14 -9.29 -29.22
CA PRO A 565 -11.70 -9.51 -29.33
C PRO A 565 -11.15 -10.04 -28.01
N VAL A 566 -10.37 -11.12 -28.08
CA VAL A 566 -9.45 -11.52 -27.01
C VAL A 566 -8.49 -10.35 -26.79
N ARG A 567 -8.50 -9.78 -25.60
CA ARG A 567 -7.65 -8.64 -25.24
C ARG A 567 -6.30 -9.19 -24.76
N LEU A 568 -5.33 -9.25 -25.67
CA LEU A 568 -3.92 -9.40 -25.30
C LEU A 568 -3.49 -8.09 -24.62
N GLU A 569 -3.42 -8.11 -23.29
CA GLU A 569 -2.86 -7.01 -22.51
C GLU A 569 -1.38 -7.26 -22.30
N PHE A 570 -0.54 -6.63 -23.12
CA PHE A 570 0.88 -6.51 -22.85
C PHE A 570 1.05 -5.47 -21.76
N TYR A 571 1.38 -5.92 -20.55
CA TYR A 571 1.66 -5.02 -19.43
C TYR A 571 3.13 -4.57 -19.47
N CYS A 572 3.35 -3.26 -19.58
CA CYS A 572 4.59 -2.64 -19.11
C CYS A 572 4.41 -2.37 -17.62
N SER A 573 5.16 -3.08 -16.78
CA SER A 573 5.08 -2.97 -15.32
C SER A 573 5.51 -1.57 -14.85
N GLY A 574 4.60 -0.91 -14.12
CA GLY A 574 4.90 0.19 -13.22
C GLY A 574 4.61 -0.28 -11.79
N ILE A 575 5.61 -0.13 -10.93
CA ILE A 575 5.72 -0.36 -9.48
C ILE A 575 4.39 -0.70 -8.74
N GLY A 576 4.38 -1.87 -8.12
CA GLY A 576 3.23 -2.47 -7.42
C GLY A 576 2.85 -1.79 -6.10
N GLY A 577 1.53 -1.72 -5.86
CA GLY A 577 0.92 -1.36 -4.58
C GLY A 577 0.27 -2.57 -3.91
N VAL A 578 0.25 -2.56 -2.58
CA VAL A 578 -0.28 -3.61 -1.70
C VAL A 578 -1.75 -3.93 -2.00
N LEU A 579 -2.04 -5.21 -2.22
CA LEU A 579 -3.39 -5.77 -2.40
C LEU A 579 -4.16 -5.76 -1.07
N SER A 580 -5.36 -5.18 -1.06
CA SER A 580 -6.37 -5.43 -0.04
C SER A 580 -7.68 -5.86 -0.70
N ASP A 581 -8.46 -6.63 0.05
CA ASP A 581 -9.60 -7.45 -0.36
C ASP A 581 -10.60 -6.80 -1.34
N ALA A 582 -10.49 -7.16 -2.62
CA ALA A 582 -11.61 -7.40 -3.52
C ALA A 582 -11.10 -8.18 -4.74
N GLY A 583 -11.82 -9.22 -5.15
CA GLY A 583 -11.45 -10.05 -6.29
C GLY A 583 -11.21 -9.23 -7.57
N ILE A 584 -10.18 -9.63 -8.30
CA ILE A 584 -9.90 -9.25 -9.70
C ILE A 584 -9.77 -7.73 -9.91
N CYS A 585 -8.54 -7.22 -9.87
CA CYS A 585 -8.22 -5.92 -10.46
C CYS A 585 -8.17 -6.06 -12.00
N VAL A 586 -9.08 -5.37 -12.69
CA VAL A 586 -8.89 -4.98 -14.10
C VAL A 586 -8.14 -3.66 -14.10
N PHE A 587 -6.89 -3.66 -14.52
CA PHE A 587 -6.11 -2.44 -14.74
C PHE A 587 -6.42 -1.86 -16.12
N SER A 588 -6.81 -0.58 -16.18
CA SER A 588 -6.96 0.17 -17.43
C SER A 588 -6.08 1.41 -17.37
N SER A 589 -4.85 1.33 -17.89
CA SER A 589 -4.08 2.52 -18.24
C SER A 589 -4.41 2.95 -19.68
N ARG A 590 -4.94 4.17 -19.85
CA ARG A 590 -5.06 4.82 -21.16
C ARG A 590 -3.78 5.61 -21.42
N SER A 591 -2.87 5.09 -22.22
CA SER A 591 -1.89 5.93 -22.91
C SER A 591 -2.53 6.49 -24.19
N ARG A 592 -2.50 7.81 -24.35
CA ARG A 592 -2.79 8.46 -25.63
C ARG A 592 -1.56 8.28 -26.52
N VAL A 593 -1.74 7.56 -27.62
CA VAL A 593 -0.84 7.65 -28.76
C VAL A 593 -1.06 9.03 -29.39
N GLN A 594 -0.01 9.85 -29.46
CA GLN A 594 0.06 10.95 -30.43
C GLN A 594 0.73 10.39 -31.68
N ASP A 595 0.14 10.74 -32.84
CA ASP A 595 0.55 10.34 -34.19
C ASP A 595 2.04 10.57 -34.49
#